data_AF-A0A7L0Y382-F1
#
_entry.id   AF-A0A7L0Y382-F1
#
_cell.length_a   1.000
_cell.length_b   1.000
_cell.length_c   1.000
_cell.angle_alpha   90.00
_cell.angle_beta   90.00
_cell.angle_gamma   90.00
#
_symmetry.space_group_name_H-M   'P 1'
#
loop_
_entity.id
_entity.type
_entity.pdbx_description
1 polymer ?
#
loop_
_entity_poly.entity_id
_entity_poly.type
_entity_poly.pdbx_seq_one_letter_code
_entity_poly.pdbx_strand_id
1 'polypeptide(L)'
;AHPRFRTVNQSYGSRAPTVHELPSSFHSLSHKFSDHLGRIGMCRNGCLNTSLETSHCTGSDTFITAYEHLDFHPSYNPSGPSHCRDQPL
;
A
#
# COMPACT_ATOMS: atom_id res chain seq x y z
N ALA A 1 15.93 6.23 -53.42
CA ALA A 1 15.64 7.68 -53.25
C ALA A 1 16.13 8.43 -54.48
N HIS A 2 15.37 9.42 -54.96
CA HIS A 2 15.77 10.22 -56.13
C HIS A 2 16.78 11.30 -55.70
N PRO A 3 17.98 11.39 -56.31
CA PRO A 3 19.05 12.29 -55.85
C PRO A 3 18.66 13.78 -55.80
N ARG A 4 17.76 14.20 -56.69
CA ARG A 4 17.31 15.61 -56.83
C ARG A 4 16.16 15.99 -55.89
N PHE A 5 15.50 15.01 -55.25
CA PHE A 5 14.35 15.24 -54.38
C PHE A 5 14.60 14.57 -53.03
N ARG A 6 15.36 15.26 -52.17
CA ARG A 6 15.65 14.81 -50.81
C ARG A 6 15.22 15.84 -49.79
N THR A 7 14.66 15.38 -48.67
CA THR A 7 14.32 16.22 -47.52
C THR A 7 15.23 15.87 -46.34
N VAL A 8 15.39 16.78 -45.38
CA VAL A 8 16.24 16.55 -44.20
C VAL A 8 15.78 15.36 -43.35
N ASN A 9 14.46 15.15 -43.26
CA ASN A 9 13.86 14.04 -42.52
C ASN A 9 14.18 12.66 -43.15
N GLN A 10 14.48 12.62 -44.45
CA GLN A 10 14.93 11.38 -45.11
C GLN A 10 16.33 10.93 -44.65
N SER A 11 17.00 11.68 -43.78
CA SER A 11 18.28 11.27 -43.17
C SER A 11 18.07 10.31 -42.00
N TYR A 12 16.95 10.46 -41.26
CA TYR A 12 16.61 9.56 -40.17
C TYR A 12 16.23 8.17 -40.71
N GLY A 13 16.81 7.11 -40.14
CA GLY A 13 16.62 5.72 -40.62
C GLY A 13 17.27 5.41 -41.98
N SER A 14 18.00 6.35 -42.58
CA SER A 14 18.62 6.15 -43.90
C SER A 14 19.94 5.35 -43.88
N ARG A 15 20.53 5.19 -42.70
CA ARG A 15 21.78 4.45 -42.47
C ARG A 15 21.44 3.16 -41.74
N ALA A 16 22.02 2.05 -42.19
CA ALA A 16 21.91 0.77 -41.50
C ALA A 16 22.78 0.79 -40.24
N PRO A 17 22.33 0.16 -39.13
CA PRO A 17 23.14 0.02 -37.93
C PRO A 17 24.34 -0.90 -38.17
N THR A 18 25.42 -0.65 -37.44
CA THR A 18 26.68 -1.38 -37.48
C THR A 18 27.04 -1.95 -36.11
N VAL A 19 27.93 -2.94 -36.07
CA VAL A 19 28.37 -3.58 -34.81
C VAL A 19 29.00 -2.60 -33.82
N HIS A 20 29.59 -1.51 -34.32
CA HIS A 20 30.23 -0.48 -33.49
C HIS A 20 29.23 0.50 -32.86
N GLU A 21 27.97 0.49 -33.31
CA GLU A 21 26.88 1.30 -32.74
C GLU A 21 26.06 0.54 -31.71
N LEU A 22 26.22 -0.80 -31.65
CA LEU A 22 25.51 -1.65 -30.70
C LEU A 22 26.23 -1.68 -29.34
N PRO A 23 25.48 -1.74 -28.23
CA PRO A 23 26.10 -1.96 -26.92
C PRO A 23 26.67 -3.38 -26.82
N SER A 24 27.75 -3.54 -26.07
CA SER A 24 28.39 -4.85 -25.84
C SER A 24 27.51 -5.81 -25.02
N SER A 25 26.59 -5.28 -24.21
CA SER A 25 25.61 -6.04 -23.45
C SER A 25 24.35 -5.23 -23.23
N PHE A 26 23.21 -5.93 -23.15
CA PHE A 26 21.91 -5.34 -22.84
C PHE A 26 21.23 -6.15 -21.74
N HIS A 27 20.97 -5.50 -20.61
CA HIS A 27 20.36 -6.13 -19.44
C HIS A 27 18.92 -5.64 -19.32
N SER A 28 18.01 -6.29 -20.02
CA SER A 28 16.59 -5.99 -19.89
C SER A 28 16.04 -6.46 -18.54
N LEU A 29 15.18 -5.64 -17.95
CA LEU A 29 14.41 -6.05 -16.78
C LEU A 29 13.20 -6.87 -17.25
N SER A 30 13.08 -8.09 -16.73
CA SER A 30 11.93 -8.93 -16.99
C SER A 30 10.75 -8.47 -16.14
N HIS A 31 9.66 -8.07 -16.79
CA HIS A 31 8.41 -7.73 -16.12
C HIS A 31 7.48 -8.93 -15.93
N LYS A 32 7.92 -10.16 -16.26
CA LYS A 32 7.06 -11.37 -16.26
C LYS A 32 6.38 -11.66 -14.92
N PHE A 33 7.07 -11.37 -13.81
CA PHE A 33 6.50 -11.53 -12.47
C PHE A 33 5.35 -10.55 -12.21
N SER A 34 5.50 -9.29 -12.59
CA SER A 34 4.53 -8.22 -12.29
C SER A 34 3.47 -8.03 -13.37
N ASP A 35 3.56 -8.70 -14.51
CA ASP A 35 2.66 -8.53 -15.65
C ASP A 35 1.19 -8.83 -15.27
N HIS A 36 0.97 -9.87 -14.47
CA HIS A 36 -0.37 -10.18 -13.95
C HIS A 36 -0.90 -9.10 -13.00
N LEU A 37 -0.03 -8.50 -12.18
CA LEU A 37 -0.39 -7.43 -11.25
C LEU A 37 -0.79 -6.14 -11.98
N GLY A 38 -0.12 -5.81 -13.09
CA GLY A 38 -0.48 -4.67 -13.93
C GLY A 38 -1.87 -4.81 -14.57
N ARG A 39 -2.30 -6.03 -14.88
CA ARG A 39 -3.62 -6.32 -15.48
C ARG A 39 -4.78 -6.17 -14.50
N ILE A 40 -4.57 -6.53 -13.23
CA ILE A 40 -5.61 -6.45 -12.19
C ILE A 40 -5.75 -5.04 -11.61
N GLY A 41 -4.74 -4.18 -11.77
CA GLY A 41 -4.75 -2.80 -11.29
C GLY A 41 -4.64 -2.69 -9.77
N MET A 42 -5.17 -1.61 -9.21
CA MET A 42 -5.06 -1.33 -7.77
C MET A 42 -5.97 -2.25 -6.95
N CYS A 43 -5.38 -3.07 -6.08
CA CYS A 43 -6.13 -3.88 -5.11
C CYS A 43 -6.99 -2.98 -4.22
N ARG A 44 -8.26 -3.38 -4.00
CA ARG A 44 -9.19 -2.68 -3.12
C ARG A 44 -9.49 -3.54 -1.89
N ASN A 45 -9.47 -2.92 -0.71
CA ASN A 45 -9.95 -3.58 0.51
C ASN A 45 -11.47 -3.41 0.63
N GLY A 46 -12.22 -4.51 0.60
CA GLY A 46 -13.67 -4.55 0.77
C GLY A 46 -14.14 -5.19 2.09
N CYS A 47 -13.22 -5.49 3.00
CA CYS A 47 -13.50 -6.18 4.25
C CYS A 47 -13.88 -5.20 5.37
N LEU A 48 -14.70 -5.66 6.31
CA LEU A 48 -14.99 -4.96 7.56
C LEU A 48 -13.93 -5.27 8.61
N ASN A 49 -13.57 -4.28 9.44
CA ASN A 49 -12.72 -4.52 10.60
C ASN A 49 -13.56 -5.22 11.69
N THR A 50 -13.21 -6.47 11.99
CA THR A 50 -13.85 -7.28 13.05
C THR A 50 -12.92 -7.56 14.23
N SER A 51 -11.76 -6.89 14.27
CA SER A 51 -10.85 -6.97 15.41
C SER A 51 -11.57 -6.50 16.66
N LEU A 52 -11.54 -7.32 17.71
CA LEU A 52 -11.97 -6.90 19.04
C LEU A 52 -11.05 -5.79 19.54
N GLU A 53 -11.61 -4.85 20.29
CA GLU A 53 -10.83 -3.84 20.98
C GLU A 53 -9.89 -4.52 21.99
N THR A 54 -8.59 -4.22 21.91
CA THR A 54 -7.58 -4.79 22.81
C THR A 54 -7.02 -3.76 23.78
N SER A 55 -7.75 -2.66 24.02
CA SER A 55 -7.31 -1.65 24.97
C SER A 55 -7.23 -2.28 26.37
N HIS A 56 -6.36 -1.77 27.24
CA HIS A 56 -6.26 -2.29 28.61
C HIS A 56 -7.58 -2.13 29.37
N CYS A 57 -8.34 -1.06 29.11
CA CYS A 57 -9.68 -0.88 29.66
C CYS A 57 -10.77 -1.67 28.90
N THR A 58 -10.37 -2.35 27.82
CA THR A 58 -11.09 -3.19 26.85
C THR A 58 -11.44 -4.61 27.25
N GLY A 59 -11.42 -4.93 28.54
CA GLY A 59 -11.46 -6.32 29.02
C GLY A 59 -12.82 -7.00 28.83
N SER A 60 -12.90 -8.30 29.13
CA SER A 60 -14.19 -9.02 29.29
C SER A 60 -15.15 -8.33 30.27
N ASP A 61 -14.61 -7.49 31.13
CA ASP A 61 -15.29 -6.82 32.24
C ASP A 61 -15.89 -5.46 31.82
N THR A 62 -15.82 -5.12 30.53
CA THR A 62 -16.30 -3.82 30.00
C THR A 62 -17.71 -3.86 29.42
N PHE A 63 -18.31 -5.05 29.30
CA PHE A 63 -19.70 -5.16 28.85
C PHE A 63 -20.63 -4.77 29.99
N ILE A 64 -21.04 -3.50 30.04
CA ILE A 64 -22.20 -3.07 30.82
C ILE A 64 -23.42 -3.78 30.21
N THR A 65 -23.74 -4.96 30.72
CA THR A 65 -24.99 -5.62 30.36
C THR A 65 -26.14 -4.83 30.97
N ALA A 66 -27.30 -4.82 30.31
CA ALA A 66 -28.49 -4.13 30.81
C ALA A 66 -28.98 -4.65 32.18
N TYR A 67 -28.34 -5.70 32.71
CA TYR A 67 -28.62 -6.31 33.99
C TYR A 67 -27.71 -5.78 35.12
N GLU A 68 -26.48 -5.37 34.82
CA GLU A 68 -25.46 -4.94 35.78
C GLU A 68 -25.06 -3.47 35.58
N HIS A 69 -26.04 -2.56 35.65
CA HIS A 69 -25.81 -1.11 35.52
C HIS A 69 -25.08 -0.47 36.71
N LEU A 70 -24.84 -1.22 37.78
CA LEU A 70 -24.20 -0.73 39.01
C LEU A 70 -22.74 -1.18 39.13
N ASP A 71 -22.27 -2.06 38.26
CA ASP A 71 -20.91 -2.59 38.27
C ASP A 71 -20.05 -1.80 37.28
N PHE A 72 -19.63 -0.63 37.73
CA PHE A 72 -18.73 0.23 36.95
C PHE A 72 -17.34 -0.43 36.84
N HIS A 73 -16.75 -0.37 35.64
CA HIS A 73 -15.42 -0.91 35.38
C HIS A 73 -14.39 -0.31 36.38
N PRO A 74 -13.42 -1.08 36.93
CA PRO A 74 -12.49 -0.61 37.97
C PRO A 74 -11.65 0.63 37.64
N SER A 75 -11.58 1.02 36.37
CA SER A 75 -10.94 2.27 35.93
C SER A 75 -11.83 3.50 36.04
N TYR A 76 -13.13 3.35 36.28
CA TYR A 76 -14.11 4.44 36.39
C TYR A 76 -13.95 5.18 37.73
N ASN A 77 -13.65 6.48 37.63
CA ASN A 77 -13.53 7.38 38.79
C ASN A 77 -14.59 8.49 38.68
N PRO A 78 -15.64 8.50 39.52
CA PRO A 78 -16.67 9.55 39.47
C PRO A 78 -16.19 10.90 40.02
N SER A 79 -15.03 10.95 40.67
CA SER A 79 -14.50 12.13 41.35
C SER A 79 -13.27 12.72 40.64
N GLY A 80 -12.89 12.20 39.48
CA GLY A 80 -11.70 12.65 38.75
C GLY A 80 -11.45 11.90 37.43
N PRO A 81 -10.29 12.10 36.79
CA PRO A 81 -9.96 11.38 35.57
C PRO A 81 -9.91 9.86 35.84
N SER A 82 -10.49 9.11 34.92
CA SER A 82 -10.44 7.64 34.92
C SER A 82 -9.07 7.21 34.39
N HIS A 83 -8.33 6.43 35.17
CA HIS A 83 -6.98 5.98 34.81
C HIS A 83 -6.97 4.47 34.60
N CYS A 84 -6.35 4.03 33.50
CA CYS A 84 -5.98 2.63 33.35
C CYS A 84 -4.83 2.34 34.32
N ARG A 85 -4.87 1.20 35.03
CA ARG A 85 -3.89 0.86 36.09
C ARG A 85 -2.42 0.83 35.64
N ASP A 86 -2.16 0.87 34.34
CA ASP A 86 -0.82 0.81 33.75
C ASP A 86 -0.27 2.17 33.28
N GLN A 87 -0.76 3.30 33.80
CA GLN A 87 -0.12 4.59 33.54
C GLN A 87 1.06 4.76 34.53
N PRO A 88 2.33 4.72 34.06
CA PRO A 88 3.47 4.86 34.97
C PRO A 88 3.49 6.27 35.57
N LEU A 89 3.85 6.33 36.86
CA LEU A 89 4.06 7.58 37.63
C LEU A 89 5.08 8.50 36.97
#